data_AF-A0A1G0E4G6-F1
#
_entry.id   AF-A0A1G0E4G6-F1
#
_cell.length_a   1.000
_cell.length_b   1.000
_cell.length_c   1.000
_cell.angle_alpha   90.00
_cell.angle_beta   90.00
_cell.angle_gamma   90.00
#
_symmetry.space_group_name_H-M   'P 1'
#
loop_
_entity.id
_entity.type
_entity.pdbx_description
1 polymer ?
#
loop_
_entity_poly.entity_id
_entity_poly.type
_entity_poly.pdbx_seq_one_letter_code
_entity_poly.pdbx_strand_id
1 'polypeptide(L)'
;METLIIFALIGAAVWFFLTGIYKTNVKDPETLRDTELEDAFIELKKKILVTSAYEQEQAYQRLYYRINAVMGQIIERHKHFVLDVEAKGVDTNRFFVRREHHDADGMLYYEYKVPNNLEFRSVQPDVLLYLCFFLYLGGQAKNVGTVESDPQLMLKILDYLIGEREYPAASFFKGLVMKYGTKVYEASKPGEARALFEFAQQKGVGAAAIELQQLGKYAQLDSIKSVHF
;
A
#
# COMPACT_ATOMS: atom_id res chain seq x y z
N MET A 1 -44.10 20.13 -11.77
CA MET A 1 -43.38 18.89 -12.18
C MET A 1 -41.87 19.11 -12.09
N GLU A 2 -41.34 20.23 -12.59
CA GLU A 2 -39.92 20.59 -12.52
C GLU A 2 -39.35 20.72 -11.10
N THR A 3 -40.09 21.31 -10.16
CA THR A 3 -39.66 21.43 -8.75
C THR A 3 -39.47 20.09 -8.04
N LEU A 4 -40.32 19.10 -8.32
CA LEU A 4 -40.19 17.73 -7.78
C LEU A 4 -38.95 17.01 -8.33
N ILE A 5 -38.62 17.22 -9.60
CA ILE A 5 -37.40 16.68 -10.23
C ILE A 5 -36.16 17.30 -9.59
N ILE A 6 -36.16 18.60 -9.33
CA ILE A 6 -35.05 19.30 -8.67
C ILE A 6 -34.82 18.75 -7.25
N PHE A 7 -35.86 18.56 -6.44
CA PHE A 7 -35.71 17.97 -5.10
C PHE A 7 -35.22 16.51 -5.14
N ALA A 8 -35.68 15.71 -6.11
CA ALA A 8 -35.19 14.35 -6.29
C ALA A 8 -33.70 14.32 -6.68
N LEU A 9 -33.26 15.24 -7.55
CA LEU A 9 -31.85 15.37 -7.93
C LEU A 9 -30.97 15.80 -6.75
N ILE A 10 -31.42 16.77 -5.95
CA ILE A 10 -30.70 17.20 -4.74
C ILE A 10 -30.64 16.05 -3.72
N GLY A 11 -31.75 15.35 -3.49
CA GLY A 11 -31.79 14.20 -2.60
C GLY A 11 -30.85 13.08 -3.03
N ALA A 12 -30.80 12.78 -4.33
CA ALA A 12 -29.88 11.80 -4.90
C ALA A 12 -28.41 12.24 -4.74
N ALA A 13 -28.10 13.52 -4.97
CA ALA A 13 -26.75 14.06 -4.80
C ALA A 13 -26.28 13.99 -3.34
N VAL A 14 -27.13 14.36 -2.38
CA VAL A 14 -26.83 14.27 -0.95
C VAL A 14 -26.63 12.82 -0.52
N TRP A 15 -27.49 11.90 -0.98
CA TRP A 15 -27.34 10.48 -0.70
C TRP A 15 -26.03 9.91 -1.28
N PHE A 16 -25.70 10.26 -2.52
CA PHE A 16 -24.46 9.84 -3.16
C PHE A 16 -23.23 10.36 -2.40
N PHE A 17 -23.27 11.61 -1.92
CA PHE A 17 -22.21 12.19 -1.12
C PHE A 17 -22.05 11.48 0.24
N LEU A 18 -23.15 11.27 0.95
CA LEU A 18 -23.14 10.58 2.25
C LEU A 18 -22.64 9.13 2.14
N THR A 19 -23.06 8.42 1.10
CA THR A 19 -22.57 7.06 0.84
C THR A 19 -21.07 7.04 0.51
N GLY A 20 -20.55 8.03 -0.22
CA GLY A 20 -19.12 8.20 -0.46
C GLY A 20 -18.32 8.43 0.84
N ILE A 21 -18.81 9.30 1.72
CA ILE A 21 -18.20 9.55 3.04
C ILE A 21 -18.22 8.28 3.89
N TYR A 22 -19.35 7.58 3.93
CA TYR A 22 -19.48 6.34 4.71
C TYR A 22 -18.51 5.27 4.22
N LYS A 23 -18.41 5.05 2.90
CA LYS A 23 -17.46 4.10 2.31
C LYS A 23 -16.01 4.46 2.63
N THR A 24 -15.67 5.73 2.54
CA THR A 24 -14.30 6.21 2.73
C THR A 24 -13.86 6.11 4.19
N ASN A 25 -14.73 6.45 5.15
CA ASN A 25 -14.31 6.64 6.55
C ASN A 25 -14.78 5.55 7.52
N VAL A 26 -15.81 4.77 7.17
CA VAL A 26 -16.49 3.88 8.14
C VAL A 26 -16.58 2.43 7.66
N LYS A 27 -16.97 2.20 6.40
CA LYS A 27 -17.19 0.85 5.89
C LYS A 27 -15.91 0.02 5.95
N ASP A 28 -16.02 -1.25 6.32
CA ASP A 28 -14.88 -2.17 6.32
C ASP A 28 -14.20 -2.25 4.94
N PRO A 29 -12.88 -1.96 4.82
CA PRO A 29 -12.17 -2.03 3.54
C PRO A 29 -12.32 -3.37 2.81
N GLU A 30 -12.42 -4.50 3.53
CA GLU A 30 -12.56 -5.84 2.94
C GLU A 30 -13.84 -6.00 2.11
N THR A 31 -14.86 -5.18 2.41
CA THR A 31 -16.17 -5.23 1.75
C THR A 31 -16.34 -4.22 0.62
N LEU A 32 -15.26 -3.50 0.26
CA LEU A 32 -15.23 -2.52 -0.83
C LEU A 32 -14.77 -3.18 -2.13
N ARG A 33 -15.35 -2.74 -3.26
CA ARG A 33 -14.88 -3.14 -4.60
C ARG A 33 -13.56 -2.44 -4.93
N ASP A 34 -12.84 -2.97 -5.91
CA ASP A 34 -11.51 -2.44 -6.25
C ASP A 34 -11.50 -0.95 -6.61
N THR A 35 -12.48 -0.52 -7.39
CA THR A 35 -12.63 0.90 -7.74
C THR A 35 -12.95 1.77 -6.53
N GLU A 36 -13.73 1.26 -5.57
CA GLU A 36 -14.12 1.98 -4.36
C GLU A 36 -12.96 2.11 -3.38
N LEU A 37 -12.07 1.12 -3.33
CA LEU A 37 -10.82 1.16 -2.58
C LEU A 37 -9.86 2.22 -3.15
N GLU A 38 -9.71 2.30 -4.48
CA GLU A 38 -8.89 3.35 -5.12
C GLU A 38 -9.44 4.75 -4.82
N ASP A 39 -10.75 4.93 -4.95
CA ASP A 39 -11.40 6.22 -4.71
C ASP A 39 -11.28 6.62 -3.22
N ALA A 40 -11.48 5.67 -2.30
CA ALA A 40 -11.29 5.89 -0.87
C ALA A 40 -9.83 6.23 -0.54
N PHE A 41 -8.87 5.53 -1.14
CA PHE A 41 -7.44 5.80 -0.94
C PHE A 41 -7.11 7.24 -1.37
N ILE A 42 -7.52 7.64 -2.58
CA ILE A 42 -7.26 8.99 -3.10
C ILE A 42 -7.86 10.04 -2.16
N GLU A 43 -9.11 9.88 -1.73
CA GLU A 43 -9.77 10.85 -0.83
C GLU A 43 -9.09 10.93 0.55
N LEU A 44 -8.67 9.80 1.11
CA LEU A 44 -7.90 9.78 2.36
C LEU A 44 -6.51 10.40 2.17
N LYS A 45 -5.88 10.16 1.02
CA LYS A 45 -4.56 10.70 0.66
C LYS A 45 -4.61 12.22 0.59
N LYS A 46 -5.62 12.79 -0.06
CA LYS A 46 -5.84 14.26 -0.11
C LYS A 46 -5.86 14.87 1.29
N LYS A 47 -6.58 14.23 2.23
CA LYS A 47 -6.73 14.69 3.60
C LYS A 47 -5.45 14.55 4.42
N ILE A 48 -4.80 13.39 4.39
CA ILE A 48 -3.61 13.14 5.20
C ILE A 48 -2.43 14.01 4.77
N LEU A 49 -2.32 14.33 3.47
CA LEU A 49 -1.25 15.21 2.96
C LEU A 49 -1.33 16.63 3.53
N VAL A 50 -2.53 17.13 3.86
CA VAL A 50 -2.74 18.50 4.36
C VAL A 50 -3.05 18.57 5.87
N THR A 51 -3.12 17.43 6.54
CA THR A 51 -3.37 17.37 7.99
C THR A 51 -2.05 17.25 8.73
N SER A 52 -1.70 18.28 9.51
CA SER A 52 -0.48 18.29 10.33
C SER A 52 -0.61 17.33 11.51
N ALA A 53 0.39 16.47 11.70
CA ALA A 53 0.44 15.57 12.85
C ALA A 53 0.63 16.32 14.18
N TYR A 54 1.19 17.54 14.14
CA TYR A 54 1.45 18.36 15.34
C TYR A 54 0.23 19.19 15.75
N GLU A 55 -0.49 19.75 14.79
CA GLU A 55 -1.65 20.63 15.07
C GLU A 55 -2.95 19.83 15.24
N GLN A 56 -3.06 18.69 14.55
CA GLN A 56 -4.29 17.91 14.43
C GLN A 56 -4.02 16.42 14.67
N GLU A 57 -3.27 16.10 15.72
CA GLU A 57 -2.78 14.74 16.04
C GLU A 57 -3.86 13.66 15.95
N GLN A 58 -5.01 13.84 16.63
CA GLN A 58 -6.08 12.83 16.62
C GLN A 58 -6.68 12.63 15.22
N ALA A 59 -6.85 13.70 14.44
CA ALA A 59 -7.37 13.59 13.09
C ALA A 59 -6.35 12.91 12.17
N TYR A 60 -5.07 13.27 12.32
CA TYR A 60 -3.96 12.64 11.61
C TYR A 60 -3.89 11.14 11.91
N GLN A 61 -3.93 10.73 13.18
CA GLN A 61 -3.90 9.31 13.57
C GLN A 61 -5.08 8.54 12.97
N ARG A 62 -6.30 9.07 13.03
CA ARG A 62 -7.48 8.42 12.41
C ARG A 62 -7.31 8.26 10.90
N LEU A 63 -6.83 9.30 10.22
CA LEU A 63 -6.54 9.24 8.79
C LEU A 63 -5.45 8.22 8.49
N TYR A 64 -4.37 8.20 9.27
CA TYR A 64 -3.24 7.29 9.13
C TYR A 64 -3.66 5.83 9.25
N TYR A 65 -4.40 5.46 10.29
CA TYR A 65 -4.88 4.09 10.45
C TYR A 65 -5.84 3.70 9.33
N ARG A 66 -6.75 4.62 8.96
CA ARG A 66 -7.74 4.34 7.93
C ARG A 66 -7.11 4.15 6.54
N ILE A 67 -6.17 5.00 6.15
CA ILE A 67 -5.50 4.89 4.86
C ILE A 67 -4.62 3.65 4.80
N ASN A 68 -3.94 3.28 5.89
CA ASN A 68 -3.18 2.02 5.96
C ASN A 68 -4.09 0.79 5.81
N ALA A 69 -5.29 0.78 6.43
CA ALA A 69 -6.23 -0.32 6.28
C ALA A 69 -6.73 -0.46 4.82
N VAL A 70 -7.08 0.65 4.18
CA VAL A 70 -7.47 0.66 2.75
C VAL A 70 -6.31 0.19 1.87
N MET A 71 -5.10 0.67 2.14
CA MET A 71 -3.91 0.30 1.40
C MET A 71 -3.54 -1.18 1.58
N GLY A 72 -3.69 -1.73 2.79
CA GLY A 72 -3.53 -3.15 3.05
C GLY A 72 -4.45 -4.00 2.17
N GLN A 73 -5.72 -3.63 2.07
CA GLN A 73 -6.68 -4.33 1.20
C GLN A 73 -6.34 -4.21 -0.30
N ILE A 74 -5.80 -3.07 -0.72
CA ILE A 74 -5.32 -2.89 -2.10
C ILE A 74 -4.14 -3.83 -2.39
N ILE A 75 -3.19 -3.93 -1.45
CA ILE A 75 -2.02 -4.80 -1.60
C ILE A 75 -2.40 -6.29 -1.53
N GLU A 76 -3.43 -6.66 -0.77
CA GLU A 76 -3.96 -8.02 -0.71
C GLU A 76 -4.44 -8.56 -2.08
N ARG A 77 -4.85 -7.70 -3.03
CA ARG A 77 -5.13 -8.11 -4.42
C ARG A 77 -3.92 -8.78 -5.09
N HIS A 78 -2.73 -8.36 -4.68
CA HIS A 78 -1.46 -8.80 -5.23
C HIS A 78 -0.78 -9.88 -4.36
N LYS A 79 -1.51 -10.44 -3.39
CA LYS A 79 -1.02 -11.48 -2.48
C LYS A 79 -0.65 -12.80 -3.16
N HIS A 80 -1.06 -13.00 -4.42
CA HIS A 80 -0.61 -14.16 -5.20
C HIS A 80 0.93 -14.26 -5.25
N PHE A 81 1.66 -13.14 -5.31
CA PHE A 81 3.13 -13.15 -5.21
C PHE A 81 3.65 -13.71 -3.88
N VAL A 82 2.91 -13.51 -2.79
CA VAL A 82 3.24 -14.05 -1.46
C VAL A 82 2.89 -15.54 -1.40
N LEU A 83 1.67 -15.88 -1.82
CA LEU A 83 1.15 -17.26 -1.78
C LEU A 83 1.97 -18.21 -2.64
N ASP A 84 2.48 -17.76 -3.78
CA ASP A 84 3.34 -18.56 -4.67
C ASP A 84 4.62 -19.01 -3.96
N VAL A 85 5.24 -18.14 -3.15
CA VAL A 85 6.44 -18.48 -2.37
C VAL A 85 6.09 -19.42 -1.22
N GLU A 86 4.98 -19.17 -0.51
CA GLU A 86 4.52 -20.04 0.57
C GLU A 86 4.14 -21.43 0.07
N ALA A 87 3.56 -21.55 -1.12
CA ALA A 87 3.18 -22.81 -1.74
C ALA A 87 4.38 -23.65 -2.17
N LYS A 88 5.52 -23.02 -2.51
CA LYS A 88 6.78 -23.72 -2.82
C LYS A 88 7.42 -24.39 -1.60
N GLY A 89 6.97 -24.07 -0.39
CA GLY A 89 7.53 -24.61 0.85
C GLY A 89 8.96 -24.13 1.12
N VAL A 90 9.35 -22.97 0.59
CA VAL A 90 10.64 -22.34 0.91
C VAL A 90 10.64 -21.97 2.39
N ASP A 91 11.70 -22.32 3.11
CA ASP A 91 11.90 -21.86 4.49
C ASP A 91 12.18 -20.35 4.50
N THR A 92 11.13 -19.55 4.64
CA THR A 92 11.21 -18.10 4.72
C THR A 92 11.48 -17.61 6.14
N ASN A 93 11.28 -18.44 7.16
CA ASN A 93 11.45 -18.08 8.57
C ASN A 93 12.89 -17.62 8.86
N ARG A 94 13.87 -18.21 8.17
CA ARG A 94 15.29 -17.85 8.28
C ARG A 94 15.63 -16.40 7.92
N PHE A 95 14.74 -15.70 7.21
CA PHE A 95 14.95 -14.30 6.82
C PHE A 95 14.43 -13.31 7.86
N PHE A 96 13.86 -13.80 8.96
CA PHE A 96 13.27 -12.99 10.01
C PHE A 96 14.05 -13.13 11.31
N VAL A 97 14.38 -12.00 11.92
CA VAL A 97 15.05 -11.93 13.22
C VAL A 97 14.06 -11.39 14.24
N ARG A 98 13.89 -12.14 15.34
CA ARG A 98 13.02 -11.76 16.45
C ARG A 98 13.57 -10.53 17.18
N ARG A 99 12.69 -9.60 17.51
CA ARG A 99 12.89 -8.44 18.37
C ARG A 99 11.94 -8.53 19.55
N GLU A 100 12.44 -8.14 20.70
CA GLU A 100 11.71 -8.15 21.96
C GLU A 100 11.31 -6.73 22.31
N HIS A 101 10.03 -6.52 22.56
CA HIS A 101 9.45 -5.23 22.87
C HIS A 101 8.59 -5.35 24.14
N HIS A 102 8.44 -4.24 24.84
CA HIS A 102 7.55 -4.14 25.99
C HIS A 102 6.49 -3.10 25.67
N ASP A 103 5.23 -3.41 25.94
CA ASP A 103 4.15 -2.43 25.79
C ASP A 103 4.15 -1.43 26.97
N ALA A 104 3.18 -0.50 26.96
CA ALA A 104 3.06 0.52 27.99
C ALA A 104 2.78 -0.05 29.40
N ASP A 105 2.25 -1.27 29.48
CA ASP A 105 1.97 -2.00 30.71
C ASP A 105 3.14 -2.93 31.12
N GLY A 106 4.23 -2.92 30.35
CA GLY A 106 5.42 -3.75 30.58
C GLY A 106 5.27 -5.21 30.14
N MET A 107 4.24 -5.55 29.37
CA MET A 107 4.05 -6.89 28.82
C MET A 107 5.00 -7.12 27.65
N LEU A 108 5.69 -8.25 27.68
CA LEU A 108 6.60 -8.66 26.62
C LEU A 108 5.79 -9.10 25.38
N TYR A 109 6.13 -8.50 24.23
CA TYR A 109 5.66 -8.95 22.93
C TYR A 109 6.82 -9.07 21.94
N TYR A 110 6.60 -9.84 20.88
CA TYR A 110 7.62 -10.12 19.88
C TYR A 110 7.20 -9.57 18.52
N GLU A 111 8.14 -8.89 17.87
CA GLU A 111 8.06 -8.53 16.46
C GLU A 111 9.24 -9.14 15.72
N TYR A 112 9.13 -9.22 14.41
CA TYR A 112 10.15 -9.77 13.55
C TYR A 112 10.57 -8.73 12.53
N LYS A 113 11.85 -8.73 12.18
CA LYS A 113 12.38 -7.86 11.13
C LYS A 113 13.23 -8.63 10.14
N VAL A 114 13.29 -8.12 8.91
CA VAL A 114 14.30 -8.57 7.94
C VAL A 114 15.64 -7.90 8.29
N PRO A 115 16.75 -8.65 8.31
CA PRO A 115 18.06 -8.07 8.63
C PRO A 115 18.54 -7.11 7.53
N ASN A 116 19.03 -5.93 7.93
CA ASN A 116 19.55 -4.91 7.02
C ASN A 116 20.79 -5.34 6.22
N ASN A 117 21.49 -6.36 6.70
CA ASN A 117 22.68 -6.96 6.07
C ASN A 117 22.36 -8.26 5.31
N LEU A 118 21.10 -8.47 4.92
CA LEU A 118 20.72 -9.60 4.08
C LEU A 118 21.54 -9.60 2.78
N GLU A 119 22.16 -10.72 2.46
CA GLU A 119 22.95 -10.86 1.24
C GLU A 119 22.03 -11.17 0.05
N PHE A 120 21.64 -10.15 -0.71
CA PHE A 120 20.65 -10.32 -1.81
C PHE A 120 21.11 -11.28 -2.93
N ARG A 121 22.42 -11.53 -3.07
CA ARG A 121 22.97 -12.43 -4.08
C ARG A 121 22.68 -13.90 -3.82
N SER A 122 22.55 -14.30 -2.56
CA SER A 122 22.29 -15.69 -2.17
C SER A 122 20.79 -16.02 -2.02
N VAL A 123 19.90 -15.04 -2.23
CA VAL A 123 18.45 -15.20 -2.10
C VAL A 123 17.77 -15.22 -3.48
N GLN A 124 16.74 -16.06 -3.62
CA GLN A 124 15.97 -16.15 -4.85
C GLN A 124 15.13 -14.87 -5.09
N PRO A 125 14.95 -14.42 -6.34
CA PRO A 125 14.24 -13.17 -6.65
C PRO A 125 12.81 -13.08 -6.13
N ASP A 126 12.06 -14.18 -6.19
CA ASP A 126 10.69 -14.28 -5.70
C ASP A 126 10.62 -14.20 -4.16
N VAL A 127 11.57 -14.81 -3.46
CA VAL A 127 11.70 -14.68 -2.00
C VAL A 127 12.04 -13.25 -1.59
N LEU A 128 12.94 -12.58 -2.32
CA LEU A 128 13.24 -11.17 -2.09
C LEU A 128 11.99 -10.30 -2.31
N LEU A 129 11.22 -10.56 -3.36
CA LEU A 129 9.95 -9.87 -3.60
C LEU A 129 8.93 -10.16 -2.49
N TYR A 130 8.84 -11.41 -2.02
CA TYR A 130 8.01 -11.80 -0.86
C TYR A 130 8.34 -10.95 0.37
N LEU A 131 9.64 -10.74 0.67
CA LEU A 131 10.05 -9.87 1.78
C LEU A 131 9.60 -8.42 1.56
N CYS A 132 9.62 -7.91 0.32
CA CYS A 132 9.15 -6.55 0.02
C CYS A 132 7.69 -6.30 0.39
N PHE A 133 6.80 -7.31 0.33
CA PHE A 133 5.40 -7.16 0.75
C PHE A 133 5.29 -6.81 2.24
N PHE A 134 6.03 -7.52 3.10
CA PHE A 134 6.07 -7.24 4.54
C PHE A 134 6.84 -5.96 4.85
N LEU A 135 7.93 -5.69 4.13
CA LEU A 135 8.72 -4.49 4.36
C LEU A 135 7.96 -3.21 3.98
N TYR A 136 6.95 -3.29 3.11
CA TYR A 136 6.17 -2.13 2.74
C TYR A 136 5.24 -1.67 3.87
N LEU A 137 4.32 -2.53 4.31
CA LEU A 137 3.24 -2.19 5.25
C LEU A 137 3.37 -2.84 6.62
N GLY A 138 4.33 -3.75 6.81
CA GLY A 138 4.32 -4.73 7.89
C GLY A 138 3.29 -5.81 7.63
N GLY A 139 3.01 -6.63 8.64
CA GLY A 139 1.91 -7.60 8.60
C GLY A 139 2.22 -8.92 9.28
N GLN A 140 1.37 -9.91 9.07
CA GLN A 140 1.54 -11.25 9.64
C GLN A 140 2.16 -12.18 8.60
N ALA A 141 3.41 -12.60 8.85
CA ALA A 141 4.07 -13.63 8.05
C ALA A 141 3.73 -15.02 8.60
N LYS A 142 3.34 -15.94 7.71
CA LYS A 142 2.99 -17.32 8.05
C LYS A 142 4.12 -18.01 8.80
N ASN A 143 3.82 -18.67 9.91
CA ASN A 143 4.77 -19.38 10.77
C ASN A 143 5.89 -18.52 11.39
N VAL A 144 5.77 -17.19 11.32
CA VAL A 144 6.72 -16.23 11.92
C VAL A 144 5.99 -15.37 12.94
N GLY A 145 4.99 -14.60 12.50
CA GLY A 145 4.26 -13.63 13.33
C GLY A 145 4.33 -12.22 12.75
N THR A 146 4.18 -11.21 13.61
CA THR A 146 4.17 -9.79 13.22
C THR A 146 5.53 -9.36 12.68
N VAL A 147 5.57 -8.89 11.45
CA VAL A 147 6.76 -8.33 10.80
C VAL A 147 6.68 -6.81 10.74
N GLU A 148 7.76 -6.16 11.15
CA GLU A 148 7.94 -4.71 11.11
C GLU A 148 8.14 -4.22 9.66
N SER A 149 7.52 -3.08 9.33
CA SER A 149 7.75 -2.37 8.06
C SER A 149 9.16 -1.76 8.02
N ASP A 150 9.85 -1.89 6.89
CA ASP A 150 11.07 -1.14 6.58
C ASP A 150 11.09 -0.80 5.08
N PRO A 151 10.46 0.33 4.70
CA PRO A 151 10.35 0.72 3.30
C PRO A 151 11.71 1.10 2.67
N GLN A 152 12.73 1.41 3.47
CA GLN A 152 14.06 1.71 2.95
C GLN A 152 14.77 0.43 2.50
N LEU A 153 14.72 -0.62 3.31
CA LEU A 153 15.23 -1.93 2.92
C LEU A 153 14.45 -2.49 1.73
N MET A 154 13.11 -2.34 1.73
CA MET A 154 12.27 -2.70 0.59
C MET A 154 12.77 -2.07 -0.71
N LEU A 155 13.00 -0.75 -0.74
CA LEU A 155 13.46 -0.06 -1.95
C LEU A 155 14.83 -0.57 -2.41
N LYS A 156 15.77 -0.82 -1.49
CA LYS A 156 17.08 -1.41 -1.82
C LYS A 156 16.96 -2.78 -2.48
N ILE A 157 16.06 -3.63 -1.97
CA ILE A 157 15.79 -4.96 -2.54
C ILE A 157 15.18 -4.81 -3.93
N LEU A 158 14.19 -3.93 -4.11
CA LEU A 158 13.56 -3.69 -5.41
C LEU A 158 14.55 -3.16 -6.44
N ASP A 159 15.41 -2.21 -6.06
CA ASP A 159 16.45 -1.66 -6.92
C ASP A 159 17.44 -2.74 -7.39
N TYR A 160 17.86 -3.60 -6.47
CA TYR A 160 18.69 -4.76 -6.79
C TYR A 160 17.97 -5.74 -7.73
N LEU A 161 16.71 -6.07 -7.46
CA LEU A 161 15.94 -7.00 -8.29
C LEU A 161 15.72 -6.46 -9.71
N ILE A 162 15.52 -5.15 -9.85
CA ILE A 162 15.34 -4.50 -11.14
C ILE A 162 16.66 -4.39 -11.90
N GLY A 163 17.71 -3.89 -11.24
CA GLY A 163 18.98 -3.56 -11.90
C GLY A 163 19.90 -4.75 -12.16
N GLU A 164 19.94 -5.72 -11.25
CA GLU A 164 20.93 -6.82 -11.27
C GLU A 164 20.31 -8.17 -11.63
N ARG A 165 19.01 -8.36 -11.33
CA ARG A 165 18.29 -9.61 -11.60
C ARG A 165 17.28 -9.52 -12.75
N GLU A 166 17.05 -8.32 -13.26
CA GLU A 166 16.06 -8.02 -14.31
C GLU A 166 14.67 -8.63 -14.01
N TYR A 167 14.28 -8.67 -12.72
CA TYR A 167 13.07 -9.37 -12.28
C TYR A 167 11.81 -8.49 -12.47
N PRO A 168 10.93 -8.77 -13.45
CA PRO A 168 9.90 -7.79 -13.85
C PRO A 168 8.83 -7.54 -12.78
N ALA A 169 8.55 -8.53 -11.92
CA ALA A 169 7.61 -8.38 -10.82
C ALA A 169 8.10 -7.36 -9.77
N ALA A 170 9.41 -7.13 -9.66
CA ALA A 170 9.95 -6.06 -8.82
C ALA A 170 9.65 -4.68 -9.40
N SER A 171 9.68 -4.50 -10.73
CA SER A 171 9.24 -3.26 -11.37
C SER A 171 7.77 -2.99 -11.11
N PHE A 172 6.92 -4.02 -11.22
CA PHE A 172 5.51 -3.91 -10.86
C PHE A 172 5.32 -3.44 -9.41
N PHE A 173 5.97 -4.11 -8.45
CA PHE A 173 5.82 -3.78 -7.03
C PHE A 173 6.38 -2.39 -6.70
N LYS A 174 7.52 -2.00 -7.28
CA LYS A 174 8.03 -0.62 -7.18
C LYS A 174 7.05 0.38 -7.78
N GLY A 175 6.35 0.03 -8.86
CA GLY A 175 5.26 0.81 -9.43
C GLY A 175 4.12 1.05 -8.44
N LEU A 176 3.70 0.01 -7.70
CA LEU A 176 2.72 0.16 -6.60
C LEU A 176 3.23 1.16 -5.56
N VAL A 177 4.47 1.01 -5.11
CA VAL A 177 5.08 1.93 -4.13
C VAL A 177 5.10 3.36 -4.64
N MET A 178 5.42 3.59 -5.93
CA MET A 178 5.38 4.94 -6.51
C MET A 178 3.95 5.47 -6.65
N LYS A 179 2.98 4.61 -6.96
CA LYS A 179 1.56 4.97 -7.09
C LYS A 179 0.95 5.38 -5.74
N TYR A 180 1.16 4.59 -4.68
CA TYR A 180 0.55 4.81 -3.36
C TYR A 180 1.44 5.64 -2.41
N GLY A 181 2.73 5.75 -2.71
CA GLY A 181 3.77 6.42 -1.91
C GLY A 181 4.52 5.44 -1.00
N THR A 182 5.80 5.72 -0.73
CA THR A 182 6.64 4.90 0.17
C THR A 182 6.06 4.85 1.58
N LYS A 183 5.39 5.92 1.98
CA LYS A 183 4.52 5.99 3.16
C LYS A 183 3.22 6.69 2.80
N VAL A 184 2.19 6.44 3.60
CA VAL A 184 0.84 6.97 3.35
C VAL A 184 0.75 8.49 3.38
N TYR A 185 1.67 9.18 4.05
CA TYR A 185 1.76 10.65 4.07
C TYR A 185 2.74 11.24 3.06
N GLU A 186 3.46 10.42 2.30
CA GLU A 186 4.35 10.89 1.22
C GLU A 186 3.57 11.08 -0.08
N ALA A 187 4.00 12.01 -0.92
CA ALA A 187 3.36 12.27 -2.22
C ALA A 187 3.45 11.04 -3.15
N SER A 188 2.38 10.80 -3.90
CA SER A 188 2.37 9.80 -4.98
C SER A 188 3.18 10.31 -6.17
N LYS A 189 3.79 9.38 -6.91
CA LYS A 189 4.61 9.62 -8.10
C LYS A 189 4.03 8.88 -9.32
N PRO A 190 2.85 9.30 -9.83
CA PRO A 190 2.14 8.56 -10.87
C PRO A 190 2.93 8.45 -12.18
N GLY A 191 3.78 9.44 -12.51
CA GLY A 191 4.65 9.37 -13.68
C GLY A 191 5.69 8.25 -13.60
N GLU A 192 6.37 8.12 -12.45
CA GLU A 192 7.32 7.04 -12.20
C GLU A 192 6.60 5.67 -12.15
N ALA A 193 5.43 5.63 -11.51
CA ALA A 193 4.60 4.42 -11.46
C ALA A 193 4.19 3.94 -12.85
N ARG A 194 3.79 4.85 -13.76
CA ARG A 194 3.42 4.53 -15.13
C ARG A 194 4.54 3.79 -15.86
N ALA A 195 5.74 4.36 -15.86
CA ALA A 195 6.89 3.78 -16.56
C ALA A 195 7.22 2.37 -16.04
N LEU A 196 7.13 2.18 -14.71
CA LEU A 196 7.37 0.89 -14.07
C LEU A 196 6.30 -0.15 -14.43
N PHE A 197 5.02 0.23 -14.44
CA PHE A 197 3.94 -0.67 -14.82
C PHE A 197 3.95 -1.00 -16.31
N GLU A 198 4.22 -0.04 -17.20
CA GLU A 198 4.35 -0.29 -18.64
C GLU A 198 5.47 -1.29 -18.92
N PHE A 199 6.64 -1.11 -18.28
CA PHE A 199 7.74 -2.06 -18.38
C PHE A 199 7.35 -3.46 -17.88
N ALA A 200 6.74 -3.56 -16.69
CA ALA A 200 6.32 -4.83 -16.13
C ALA A 200 5.27 -5.54 -17.00
N GLN A 201 4.31 -4.78 -17.56
CA GLN A 201 3.30 -5.30 -18.48
C GLN A 201 3.95 -5.85 -19.77
N GLN A 202 4.88 -5.10 -20.37
CA GLN A 202 5.62 -5.56 -21.56
C GLN A 202 6.41 -6.85 -21.31
N LYS A 203 6.84 -7.07 -20.06
CA LYS A 203 7.54 -8.27 -19.61
C LYS A 203 6.62 -9.38 -19.08
N GLY A 204 5.30 -9.25 -19.25
CA GLY A 204 4.32 -10.30 -18.97
C GLY A 204 3.70 -10.29 -17.57
N VAL A 205 3.90 -9.24 -16.76
CA VAL A 205 3.24 -9.11 -15.46
C VAL A 205 1.82 -8.57 -15.64
N GLY A 206 0.84 -9.48 -15.74
CA GLY A 206 -0.56 -9.14 -16.04
C GLY A 206 -1.21 -8.17 -15.04
N ALA A 207 -0.85 -8.23 -13.76
CA ALA A 207 -1.35 -7.33 -12.72
C ALA A 207 -1.04 -5.84 -13.00
N ALA A 208 0.03 -5.54 -13.74
CA ALA A 208 0.40 -4.18 -14.10
C ALA A 208 -0.63 -3.49 -15.00
N ALA A 209 -1.35 -4.25 -15.84
CA ALA A 209 -2.40 -3.71 -16.71
C ALA A 209 -3.58 -3.15 -15.89
N ILE A 210 -3.94 -3.82 -14.80
CA ILE A 210 -5.02 -3.39 -13.89
C ILE A 210 -4.64 -2.06 -13.22
N GLU A 211 -3.40 -1.98 -12.73
CA GLU A 211 -2.90 -0.78 -12.05
C GLU A 211 -2.77 0.43 -12.98
N LEU A 212 -2.36 0.22 -14.24
CA LEU A 212 -2.31 1.27 -15.26
C LEU A 212 -3.67 1.89 -15.55
N GLN A 213 -4.75 1.08 -15.60
CA GLN A 213 -6.10 1.58 -15.85
C GLN A 213 -6.57 2.54 -14.73
N GLN A 214 -6.19 2.27 -13.49
CA GLN A 214 -6.59 3.10 -12.34
C GLN A 214 -5.68 4.34 -12.16
N LEU A 215 -4.49 4.34 -12.75
CA LEU A 215 -3.47 5.38 -12.55
C LEU A 215 -3.95 6.78 -12.96
N GLY A 216 -4.83 6.88 -13.96
CA GLY A 216 -5.41 8.16 -14.39
C GLY A 216 -6.12 8.92 -13.28
N LYS A 217 -6.68 8.23 -12.28
CA LYS A 217 -7.36 8.86 -11.14
C LYS A 217 -6.41 9.62 -10.22
N TYR A 218 -5.12 9.27 -10.22
CA TYR A 218 -4.11 9.82 -9.31
C TYR A 218 -3.66 11.22 -9.68
N ALA A 219 -4.00 11.70 -10.89
CA ALA A 219 -3.81 13.11 -11.27
C ALA A 219 -4.51 14.09 -10.31
N GLN A 220 -5.51 13.63 -9.57
CA GLN A 220 -6.18 14.40 -8.51
C GLN A 220 -5.26 14.77 -7.34
N LEU A 221 -4.10 14.13 -7.21
CA LEU A 221 -3.12 14.36 -6.14
C LEU A 221 -1.99 15.32 -6.56
N ASP A 222 -1.80 15.56 -7.87
CA ASP A 222 -0.63 16.29 -8.40
C ASP A 222 -0.51 17.74 -7.91
N SER A 223 -1.63 18.37 -7.53
CA SER A 223 -1.67 19.77 -7.08
C SER A 223 -1.57 19.93 -5.55
N ILE A 224 -1.57 18.83 -4.79
CA ILE A 224 -1.64 18.87 -3.34
C ILE A 224 -0.23 18.91 -2.75
N LYS A 225 0.09 20.03 -2.09
CA LYS A 225 1.34 20.15 -1.34
C LYS A 225 1.16 19.49 0.03
N SER A 226 2.10 18.63 0.37
CA SER A 226 2.14 18.00 1.68
C SER A 226 2.65 18.97 2.75
N VAL A 227 2.07 18.94 3.95
CA VAL A 227 2.53 19.70 5.13
C VAL A 227 3.57 18.94 5.96
N HIS A 228 3.99 17.75 5.51
CA HIS A 228 4.93 16.87 6.23
C HIS A 228 6.40 17.09 5.85
N PHE A 229 6.69 18.09 5.00
CA PHE A 229 8.02 18.43 4.50
C PHE A 229 8.31 19.92 4.64
#